data_AF-A0A2K1PI48-F1
#
_entry.id   AF-A0A2K1PI48-F1
#
_cell.length_a   1.000
_cell.length_b   1.000
_cell.length_c   1.000
_cell.angle_alpha   90.00
_cell.angle_beta   90.00
_cell.angle_gamma   90.00
#
_symmetry.space_group_name_H-M   'P 1'
#
loop_
_entity.id
_entity.type
_entity.pdbx_description
1 polymer ?
#
loop_
_entity_poly.entity_id
_entity_poly.type
_entity_poly.pdbx_seq_one_letter_code
_entity_poly.pdbx_strand_id
1 'polypeptide(L)'
;MRKKVLIMGAAGRDFHNFNVYYRNNPDYEVVCFTATQIPDIEGRLYPKELAGEFYPKGIPIESEANLVNLIKENNIDEVVLSYSDLPFSYVMEKASLVLASGADFKLLGPNNSMLKSKKPIISICAVRTGSGKSQTTRRVLDILKNKGLKVVSIRHPMPYGNLVKQKVQRFATYEDLDKHECTIEEREEYEPHIDRNSVIYAGVDYEEILRQAEEENPDVILWDGGNNDFSFYKPDLSIVVVDPHRAGHEVSYFPGMTNLIMADVLVINKEETATLEGIEKVRANIEKWNPNATVIDAASPLFVKNPSIIRGKRCLVIEDGPTLTHGEMTYGAGFIAAKKFGASEIIDPRPYAVGSIVNTYKKYTHLDKILPAMGYGKKQIKELEESINKSDAEVVVIGTPIDLTRIMDIKKPTVRVTYELQEIGKPDLEEVLSDFLANK
;
A
#
# COMPACT_ATOMS: atom_id res chain seq x y z
N MET A 1 -26.96 9.90 -25.57
CA MET A 1 -26.40 8.56 -25.26
C MET A 1 -25.46 8.73 -24.08
N ARG A 2 -25.38 7.73 -23.19
CA ARG A 2 -24.39 7.75 -22.11
C ARG A 2 -23.00 7.55 -22.70
N LYS A 3 -22.00 8.23 -22.16
CA LYS A 3 -20.60 7.99 -22.53
C LYS A 3 -20.16 6.63 -21.96
N LYS A 4 -19.64 5.76 -22.81
CA LYS A 4 -19.11 4.45 -22.42
C LYS A 4 -17.71 4.60 -21.87
N VAL A 5 -17.49 4.06 -20.68
CA VAL A 5 -16.26 4.19 -19.93
C VAL A 5 -15.67 2.82 -19.65
N LEU A 6 -14.35 2.68 -19.85
CA LEU A 6 -13.55 1.59 -19.32
C LEU A 6 -12.65 2.14 -18.22
N ILE A 7 -12.64 1.52 -17.04
CA ILE A 7 -11.77 1.94 -15.94
C ILE A 7 -10.61 0.96 -15.83
N MET A 8 -9.40 1.43 -16.14
CA MET A 8 -8.19 0.62 -15.95
C MET A 8 -7.82 0.62 -14.47
N GLY A 9 -7.58 -0.56 -13.90
CA GLY A 9 -7.49 -0.72 -12.46
C GLY A 9 -6.59 -1.87 -11.98
N ALA A 10 -6.41 -1.88 -10.67
CA ALA A 10 -5.75 -2.95 -9.92
C ALA A 10 -6.56 -3.25 -8.65
N ALA A 11 -7.90 -3.16 -8.72
CA ALA A 11 -8.83 -3.43 -7.64
C ALA A 11 -8.54 -2.63 -6.35
N GLY A 12 -8.48 -1.31 -6.47
CA GLY A 12 -8.44 -0.36 -5.37
C GLY A 12 -9.07 0.97 -5.78
N ARG A 13 -8.26 1.86 -6.37
CA ARG A 13 -8.73 3.18 -6.81
C ARG A 13 -9.75 3.13 -7.95
N ASP A 14 -9.70 2.14 -8.81
CA ASP A 14 -10.71 1.88 -9.84
C ASP A 14 -12.11 1.73 -9.24
N PHE A 15 -12.27 0.90 -8.21
CA PHE A 15 -13.53 0.73 -7.51
C PHE A 15 -13.93 1.99 -6.75
N HIS A 16 -12.98 2.68 -6.12
CA HIS A 16 -13.25 3.96 -5.45
C HIS A 16 -13.74 5.03 -6.43
N ASN A 17 -13.01 5.26 -7.52
CA ASN A 17 -13.36 6.20 -8.58
C ASN A 17 -14.72 5.86 -9.19
N PHE A 18 -15.01 4.58 -9.42
CA PHE A 18 -16.33 4.14 -9.82
C PHE A 18 -17.40 4.56 -8.80
N ASN A 19 -17.22 4.20 -7.53
CA ASN A 19 -18.20 4.44 -6.46
C ASN A 19 -18.53 5.92 -6.28
N VAL A 20 -17.52 6.80 -6.34
CA VAL A 20 -17.69 8.23 -6.02
C VAL A 20 -18.05 9.09 -7.23
N TYR A 21 -17.62 8.72 -8.45
CA TYR A 21 -17.78 9.57 -9.63
C TYR A 21 -18.75 8.99 -10.67
N TYR A 22 -18.78 7.67 -10.85
CA TYR A 22 -19.51 7.03 -11.96
C TYR A 22 -20.78 6.30 -11.55
N ARG A 23 -20.81 5.67 -10.37
CA ARG A 23 -21.87 4.74 -9.91
C ARG A 23 -23.29 5.27 -10.10
N ASN A 24 -23.52 6.53 -9.70
CA ASN A 24 -24.83 7.18 -9.74
C ASN A 24 -24.92 8.28 -10.82
N ASN A 25 -23.96 8.35 -11.74
CA ASN A 25 -23.92 9.41 -12.74
C ASN A 25 -24.61 8.96 -14.04
N PRO A 26 -25.78 9.53 -14.41
CA PRO A 26 -26.55 9.09 -15.56
C PRO A 26 -25.92 9.42 -16.90
N ASP A 27 -24.89 10.28 -16.94
CA ASP A 27 -24.18 10.67 -18.17
C ASP A 27 -23.18 9.60 -18.64
N TYR A 28 -22.85 8.63 -17.77
CA TYR A 28 -21.83 7.61 -18.03
C TYR A 28 -22.38 6.19 -17.89
N GLU A 29 -21.75 5.27 -18.61
CA GLU A 29 -21.93 3.83 -18.50
C GLU A 29 -20.54 3.18 -18.39
N VAL A 30 -20.20 2.66 -17.22
CA VAL A 30 -18.95 1.92 -17.03
C VAL A 30 -19.15 0.50 -17.54
N VAL A 31 -18.57 0.20 -18.69
CA VAL A 31 -18.76 -1.07 -19.40
C VAL A 31 -17.98 -2.19 -18.75
N CYS A 32 -16.74 -1.93 -18.36
CA CYS A 32 -15.88 -2.88 -17.66
C CYS A 32 -14.79 -2.17 -16.86
N PHE A 33 -14.24 -2.91 -15.90
CA PHE A 33 -12.93 -2.65 -15.33
C PHE A 33 -11.90 -3.50 -16.07
N THR A 34 -10.63 -3.08 -16.07
CA THR A 34 -9.53 -4.01 -16.28
C THR A 34 -8.76 -4.22 -15.00
N ALA A 35 -8.17 -5.40 -14.84
CA ALA A 35 -7.29 -5.72 -13.74
C ALA A 35 -5.87 -6.00 -14.20
N THR A 36 -4.93 -5.55 -13.38
CA THR A 36 -3.52 -5.90 -13.42
C THR A 36 -2.99 -6.01 -11.99
N GLN A 37 -1.77 -6.50 -11.81
CA GLN A 37 -1.05 -6.65 -10.53
C GLN A 37 -1.63 -7.67 -9.54
N ILE A 38 -2.92 -7.59 -9.17
CA ILE A 38 -3.54 -8.45 -8.15
C ILE A 38 -3.94 -9.82 -8.73
N PRO A 39 -3.50 -10.94 -8.13
CA PRO A 39 -3.91 -12.28 -8.56
C PRO A 39 -5.41 -12.51 -8.30
N ASP A 40 -6.02 -13.37 -9.12
CA ASP A 40 -7.39 -13.89 -8.92
C ASP A 40 -8.53 -12.86 -8.93
N ILE A 41 -8.31 -11.64 -9.43
CA ILE A 41 -9.36 -10.63 -9.63
C ILE A 41 -9.89 -10.57 -11.08
N GLU A 42 -9.04 -10.87 -12.06
CA GLU A 42 -9.43 -10.98 -13.48
C GLU A 42 -10.49 -12.07 -13.66
N GLY A 43 -11.50 -11.80 -14.50
CA GLY A 43 -12.61 -12.71 -14.79
C GLY A 43 -13.73 -12.71 -13.74
N ARG A 44 -13.62 -11.87 -12.71
CA ARG A 44 -14.69 -11.64 -11.73
C ARG A 44 -15.62 -10.52 -12.18
N LEU A 45 -16.69 -10.32 -11.41
CA LEU A 45 -17.57 -9.16 -11.53
C LEU A 45 -17.38 -8.25 -10.33
N TYR A 46 -17.36 -6.94 -10.58
CA TYR A 46 -17.75 -5.97 -9.56
C TYR A 46 -19.25 -6.20 -9.24
N PRO A 47 -19.60 -6.54 -8.00
CA PRO A 47 -20.90 -7.13 -7.68
C PRO A 47 -22.04 -6.11 -7.85
N LYS A 48 -23.19 -6.59 -8.34
CA LYS A 48 -24.42 -5.78 -8.49
C LYS A 48 -24.87 -5.16 -7.16
N GLU A 49 -24.59 -5.83 -6.04
CA GLU A 49 -24.91 -5.38 -4.68
C GLU A 49 -24.16 -4.09 -4.29
N LEU A 50 -23.03 -3.79 -4.95
CA LEU A 50 -22.25 -2.57 -4.76
C LEU A 50 -22.35 -1.60 -5.94
N ALA A 51 -22.72 -2.11 -7.12
CA ALA A 51 -22.68 -1.36 -8.38
C ALA A 51 -23.82 -0.35 -8.54
N GLY A 52 -24.87 -0.41 -7.72
CA GLY A 52 -26.01 0.51 -7.80
C GLY A 52 -27.00 0.16 -8.92
N GLU A 53 -28.06 0.97 -9.04
CA GLU A 53 -29.25 0.65 -9.85
C GLU A 53 -28.98 0.55 -11.36
N PHE A 54 -27.97 1.27 -11.87
CA PHE A 54 -27.61 1.24 -13.29
C PHE A 54 -26.91 -0.05 -13.72
N TYR A 55 -26.46 -0.89 -12.78
CA TYR A 55 -25.65 -2.08 -13.07
C TYR A 55 -26.23 -3.35 -12.39
N PRO A 56 -27.47 -3.75 -12.73
CA PRO A 56 -28.17 -4.88 -12.08
C PRO A 56 -27.50 -6.24 -12.28
N LYS A 57 -26.56 -6.34 -13.23
CA LYS A 57 -25.77 -7.55 -13.50
C LYS A 57 -24.34 -7.49 -12.93
N GLY A 58 -23.98 -6.39 -12.26
CA GLY A 58 -22.60 -6.09 -11.94
C GLY A 58 -21.82 -5.60 -13.16
N ILE A 59 -20.53 -5.40 -12.99
CA ILE A 59 -19.62 -4.88 -14.03
C ILE A 59 -18.47 -5.87 -14.21
N PRO A 60 -18.15 -6.33 -15.42
CA PRO A 60 -17.06 -7.26 -15.66
C PRO A 60 -15.69 -6.66 -15.34
N ILE A 61 -14.78 -7.51 -14.85
CA ILE A 61 -13.37 -7.19 -14.59
C ILE A 61 -12.53 -8.04 -15.54
N GLU A 62 -12.00 -7.40 -16.57
CA GLU A 62 -11.30 -8.05 -17.69
C GLU A 62 -9.79 -7.96 -17.57
N SER A 63 -9.05 -8.75 -18.36
CA SER A 63 -7.60 -8.61 -18.44
C SER A 63 -7.20 -7.28 -19.07
N GLU A 64 -6.24 -6.57 -18.46
CA GLU A 64 -5.68 -5.36 -19.09
C GLU A 64 -4.98 -5.67 -20.42
N ALA A 65 -4.51 -6.91 -20.63
CA ALA A 65 -3.93 -7.33 -21.91
C ALA A 65 -4.91 -7.19 -23.08
N ASN A 66 -6.22 -7.22 -22.82
CA ASN A 66 -7.27 -7.10 -23.84
C ASN A 66 -7.71 -5.65 -24.10
N LEU A 67 -7.06 -4.65 -23.48
CA LEU A 67 -7.50 -3.24 -23.50
C LEU A 67 -7.89 -2.72 -24.89
N VAL A 68 -7.06 -2.93 -25.91
CA VAL A 68 -7.32 -2.45 -27.28
C VAL A 68 -8.55 -3.12 -27.90
N ASN A 69 -8.74 -4.42 -27.67
CA ASN A 69 -9.89 -5.15 -28.18
C ASN A 69 -11.17 -4.70 -27.46
N LEU A 70 -11.12 -4.56 -26.13
CA LEU A 70 -12.23 -4.08 -25.32
C LEU A 70 -12.71 -2.70 -25.76
N ILE A 71 -11.78 -1.78 -26.07
CA ILE A 71 -12.11 -0.44 -26.59
C ILE A 71 -12.91 -0.54 -27.89
N LYS A 72 -12.41 -1.33 -28.86
CA LYS A 72 -13.00 -1.42 -30.20
C LYS A 72 -14.34 -2.16 -30.20
N GLU A 73 -14.42 -3.31 -29.53
CA GLU A 73 -15.62 -4.15 -29.50
C GLU A 73 -16.78 -3.45 -28.78
N ASN A 74 -16.48 -2.76 -27.68
CA ASN A 74 -17.51 -2.10 -26.88
C ASN A 74 -17.80 -0.66 -27.30
N ASN A 75 -17.03 -0.11 -28.24
CA ASN A 75 -17.06 1.29 -28.67
C ASN A 75 -16.90 2.22 -27.45
N ILE A 76 -15.81 2.06 -26.71
CA ILE A 76 -15.52 2.86 -25.51
C ILE A 76 -15.19 4.30 -25.91
N ASP A 77 -15.81 5.27 -25.21
CA ASP A 77 -15.58 6.70 -25.44
C ASP A 77 -14.43 7.23 -24.57
N GLU A 78 -14.37 6.85 -23.29
CA GLU A 78 -13.34 7.29 -22.33
C GLU A 78 -12.69 6.09 -21.62
N VAL A 79 -11.37 6.07 -21.54
CA VAL A 79 -10.60 5.15 -20.69
C VAL A 79 -9.98 5.92 -19.53
N VAL A 80 -10.23 5.45 -18.31
CA VAL A 80 -9.79 6.12 -17.08
C VAL A 80 -8.72 5.29 -16.40
N LEU A 81 -7.49 5.81 -16.28
CA LEU A 81 -6.45 5.14 -15.50
C LEU A 81 -6.68 5.38 -14.00
N SER A 82 -6.89 4.30 -13.24
CA SER A 82 -7.28 4.33 -11.82
C SER A 82 -6.49 3.33 -10.96
N TYR A 83 -5.18 3.28 -11.15
CA TYR A 83 -4.24 2.60 -10.24
C TYR A 83 -2.90 3.32 -10.24
N SER A 84 -2.02 2.90 -9.33
CA SER A 84 -0.87 3.68 -8.89
C SER A 84 0.44 2.91 -9.02
N ASP A 85 1.52 3.58 -8.66
CA ASP A 85 2.90 3.10 -8.59
C ASP A 85 3.53 2.80 -9.96
N LEU A 86 3.19 3.62 -10.95
CA LEU A 86 3.54 3.43 -12.36
C LEU A 86 4.61 4.42 -12.83
N PRO A 87 5.63 4.00 -13.59
CA PRO A 87 6.51 4.93 -14.28
C PRO A 87 5.72 5.83 -15.22
N PHE A 88 6.12 7.09 -15.38
CA PHE A 88 5.46 8.00 -16.32
C PHE A 88 5.47 7.50 -17.77
N SER A 89 6.53 6.81 -18.19
CA SER A 89 6.58 6.18 -19.51
C SER A 89 5.44 5.18 -19.69
N TYR A 90 5.19 4.32 -18.71
CA TYR A 90 4.10 3.35 -18.75
C TYR A 90 2.73 4.03 -18.88
N VAL A 91 2.49 5.09 -18.09
CA VAL A 91 1.24 5.88 -18.19
C VAL A 91 1.06 6.45 -19.60
N MET A 92 2.11 7.02 -20.18
CA MET A 92 2.05 7.63 -21.52
C MET A 92 1.98 6.61 -22.65
N GLU A 93 2.57 5.43 -22.48
CA GLU A 93 2.40 4.29 -23.40
C GLU A 93 0.94 3.82 -23.42
N LYS A 94 0.31 3.66 -22.25
CA LYS A 94 -1.12 3.32 -22.15
C LYS A 94 -2.01 4.40 -22.75
N ALA A 95 -1.73 5.68 -22.47
CA ALA A 95 -2.45 6.79 -23.08
C ALA A 95 -2.37 6.75 -24.61
N SER A 96 -1.18 6.49 -25.16
CA SER A 96 -0.96 6.39 -26.61
C SER A 96 -1.74 5.23 -27.23
N LEU A 97 -1.78 4.07 -26.57
CA LEU A 97 -2.56 2.90 -27.02
C LEU A 97 -4.08 3.18 -27.01
N VAL A 98 -4.58 3.84 -25.97
CA VAL A 98 -5.99 4.23 -25.84
C VAL A 98 -6.38 5.20 -26.96
N LEU A 99 -5.61 6.28 -27.14
CA LEU A 99 -5.85 7.30 -28.16
C LEU A 99 -5.81 6.69 -29.58
N ALA A 100 -4.82 5.83 -29.86
CA ALA A 100 -4.71 5.13 -31.14
C ALA A 100 -5.88 4.15 -31.40
N SER A 101 -6.57 3.73 -30.33
CA SER A 101 -7.77 2.88 -30.41
C SER A 101 -9.07 3.68 -30.55
N GLY A 102 -8.99 5.02 -30.51
CA GLY A 102 -10.12 5.93 -30.77
C GLY A 102 -10.86 6.45 -29.54
N ALA A 103 -10.44 6.09 -28.32
CA ALA A 103 -11.03 6.57 -27.07
C ALA A 103 -10.21 7.70 -26.45
N ASP A 104 -10.86 8.55 -25.64
CA ASP A 104 -10.18 9.54 -24.81
C ASP A 104 -9.44 8.86 -23.65
N PHE A 105 -8.27 9.38 -23.26
CA PHE A 105 -7.56 8.95 -22.06
C PHE A 105 -7.72 9.98 -20.94
N LYS A 106 -8.11 9.53 -19.74
CA LYS A 106 -8.49 10.40 -18.63
C LYS A 106 -7.82 9.99 -17.32
N LEU A 107 -7.41 11.01 -16.55
CA LEU A 107 -7.01 10.91 -15.15
C LEU A 107 -8.02 11.68 -14.30
N LEU A 108 -8.60 11.03 -13.29
CA LEU A 108 -9.49 11.72 -12.35
C LEU A 108 -8.67 12.45 -11.28
N GLY A 109 -8.89 13.75 -11.17
CA GLY A 109 -8.23 14.59 -10.17
C GLY A 109 -8.86 14.51 -8.77
N PRO A 110 -8.20 15.09 -7.75
CA PRO A 110 -8.65 15.08 -6.35
C PRO A 110 -10.09 15.61 -6.17
N ASN A 111 -10.47 16.71 -6.83
CA ASN A 111 -11.81 17.30 -6.68
C ASN A 111 -12.96 16.37 -7.10
N ASN A 112 -12.68 15.41 -7.99
CA ASN A 112 -13.67 14.46 -8.49
C ASN A 112 -13.64 13.12 -7.74
N SER A 113 -12.59 12.85 -6.98
CA SER A 113 -12.34 11.52 -6.39
C SER A 113 -12.12 11.53 -4.88
N MET A 114 -11.96 12.69 -4.23
CA MET A 114 -11.84 12.77 -2.78
C MET A 114 -13.19 13.00 -2.10
N LEU A 115 -13.51 12.17 -1.12
CA LEU A 115 -14.67 12.33 -0.25
C LEU A 115 -14.37 13.33 0.88
N LYS A 116 -15.38 14.13 1.26
CA LYS A 116 -15.26 15.08 2.39
C LYS A 116 -15.73 14.44 3.68
N SER A 117 -14.94 14.61 4.74
CA SER A 117 -15.30 14.19 6.10
C SER A 117 -15.89 15.34 6.91
N LYS A 118 -16.69 14.98 7.92
CA LYS A 118 -17.14 15.84 9.02
C LYS A 118 -16.10 15.92 10.16
N LYS A 119 -15.10 15.05 10.13
CA LYS A 119 -14.00 14.98 11.09
C LYS A 119 -12.70 15.35 10.40
N PRO A 120 -11.74 15.97 11.09
CA PRO A 120 -10.48 16.29 10.43
C PRO A 120 -9.68 15.05 10.05
N ILE A 121 -9.10 15.10 8.86
CA ILE A 121 -8.38 14.01 8.21
C ILE A 121 -6.91 14.40 8.13
N ILE A 122 -6.04 13.53 8.64
CA ILE A 122 -4.61 13.57 8.35
C ILE A 122 -4.32 12.41 7.40
N SER A 123 -3.79 12.71 6.21
CA SER A 123 -3.43 11.66 5.24
C SER A 123 -1.94 11.39 5.26
N ILE A 124 -1.58 10.11 5.30
CA ILE A 124 -0.21 9.62 5.14
C ILE A 124 -0.12 8.90 3.79
N CYS A 125 0.56 9.53 2.83
CA CYS A 125 0.79 9.01 1.49
C CYS A 125 2.31 8.90 1.23
N ALA A 126 2.70 8.44 0.04
CA ALA A 126 4.11 8.42 -0.36
C ALA A 126 4.25 8.68 -1.86
N VAL A 127 5.49 8.95 -2.25
CA VAL A 127 5.86 9.06 -3.66
C VAL A 127 6.07 7.69 -4.32
N ARG A 128 6.40 6.65 -3.54
CA ARG A 128 6.61 5.26 -3.99
C ARG A 128 6.14 4.25 -2.94
N THR A 129 5.76 3.06 -3.41
CA THR A 129 5.56 1.90 -2.51
C THR A 129 6.87 1.56 -1.78
N GLY A 130 6.78 1.17 -0.51
CA GLY A 130 7.95 0.85 0.32
C GLY A 130 8.74 2.05 0.88
N SER A 131 8.28 3.30 0.73
CA SER A 131 8.98 4.48 1.29
C SER A 131 8.91 4.61 2.83
N GLY A 132 8.07 3.82 3.51
CA GLY A 132 7.90 3.88 4.97
C GLY A 132 6.63 4.58 5.46
N LYS A 133 5.54 4.53 4.66
CA LYS A 133 4.22 5.05 5.06
C LYS A 133 3.74 4.44 6.37
N SER A 134 3.73 3.11 6.50
CA SER A 134 3.17 2.44 7.66
C SER A 134 3.90 2.80 8.96
N GLN A 135 5.22 3.04 8.92
CA GLN A 135 5.97 3.58 10.07
C GLN A 135 5.55 5.00 10.43
N THR A 136 5.37 5.84 9.40
CA THR A 136 4.93 7.23 9.56
C THR A 136 3.51 7.28 10.13
N THR A 137 2.59 6.46 9.63
CA THR A 137 1.23 6.32 10.17
C THR A 137 1.26 5.94 11.65
N ARG A 138 2.07 4.95 12.03
CA ARG A 138 2.22 4.53 13.43
C ARG A 138 2.78 5.64 14.32
N ARG A 139 3.81 6.35 13.86
CA ARG A 139 4.38 7.48 14.60
C ARG A 139 3.37 8.60 14.81
N VAL A 140 2.62 8.99 13.76
CA VAL A 140 1.54 9.98 13.85
C VAL A 140 0.45 9.53 14.82
N LEU A 141 0.01 8.27 14.72
CA LEU A 141 -0.96 7.67 15.62
C LEU A 141 -0.49 7.74 17.09
N ASP A 142 0.75 7.34 17.36
CA ASP A 142 1.35 7.34 18.69
C ASP A 142 1.40 8.77 19.28
N ILE A 143 1.79 9.78 18.48
CA ILE A 143 1.79 11.18 18.92
C ILE A 143 0.39 11.64 19.31
N LEU A 144 -0.60 11.43 18.44
CA LEU A 144 -1.97 11.89 18.67
C LEU A 144 -2.59 11.22 19.89
N LYS A 145 -2.37 9.91 20.06
CA LYS A 145 -2.85 9.16 21.23
C LYS A 145 -2.15 9.59 22.52
N ASN A 146 -0.85 9.87 22.49
CA ASN A 146 -0.12 10.38 23.64
C ASN A 146 -0.60 11.78 24.07
N LYS A 147 -1.19 12.55 23.14
CA LYS A 147 -1.90 13.80 23.42
C LYS A 147 -3.34 13.59 23.93
N GLY A 148 -3.77 12.34 24.12
CA GLY A 148 -5.09 11.98 24.66
C GLY A 148 -6.22 12.00 23.63
N LEU A 149 -5.91 12.09 22.33
CA LEU A 149 -6.93 12.15 21.28
C LEU A 149 -7.48 10.76 20.92
N LYS A 150 -8.78 10.70 20.63
CA LYS A 150 -9.41 9.54 20.01
C LYS A 150 -9.13 9.56 18.51
N VAL A 151 -8.40 8.56 18.04
CA VAL A 151 -8.00 8.40 16.64
C VAL A 151 -8.61 7.14 16.06
N VAL A 152 -9.15 7.24 14.84
CA VAL A 152 -9.59 6.10 14.03
C VAL A 152 -8.80 6.11 12.72
N SER A 153 -8.21 4.98 12.35
CA SER A 153 -7.48 4.84 11.09
C SER A 153 -8.40 4.27 10.02
N ILE A 154 -8.22 4.68 8.77
CA ILE A 154 -8.84 4.07 7.59
C ILE A 154 -7.73 3.72 6.60
N ARG A 155 -7.65 2.46 6.20
CA ARG A 155 -6.62 1.92 5.31
C ARG A 155 -7.13 1.78 3.88
N HIS A 156 -6.25 2.07 2.92
CA HIS A 156 -6.45 1.86 1.48
C HIS A 156 -6.83 0.40 1.13
N PRO A 157 -7.60 0.16 0.06
CA PRO A 157 -8.23 -1.14 -0.16
C PRO A 157 -7.24 -2.24 -0.53
N MET A 158 -7.48 -3.43 0.03
CA MET A 158 -6.82 -4.70 -0.32
C MET A 158 -7.88 -5.78 -0.56
N PRO A 159 -8.67 -5.70 -1.64
CA PRO A 159 -9.90 -6.47 -1.78
C PRO A 159 -9.66 -7.87 -2.37
N TYR A 160 -8.79 -8.64 -1.71
CA TYR A 160 -8.42 -10.00 -2.11
C TYR A 160 -9.58 -10.99 -1.99
N GLY A 161 -10.58 -10.67 -1.16
CA GLY A 161 -11.67 -11.58 -0.81
C GLY A 161 -12.97 -11.32 -1.56
N ASN A 162 -14.08 -11.55 -0.86
CA ASN A 162 -15.42 -11.29 -1.36
C ASN A 162 -15.78 -9.81 -1.19
N LEU A 163 -15.88 -9.08 -2.30
CA LEU A 163 -16.14 -7.64 -2.31
C LEU A 163 -17.40 -7.23 -1.51
N VAL A 164 -18.47 -8.03 -1.57
CA VAL A 164 -19.72 -7.73 -0.84
C VAL A 164 -19.51 -7.86 0.67
N LYS A 165 -18.81 -8.91 1.12
CA LYS A 165 -18.45 -9.08 2.54
C LYS A 165 -17.45 -8.03 3.02
N GLN A 166 -16.62 -7.54 2.10
CA GLN A 166 -15.60 -6.51 2.35
C GLN A 166 -16.14 -5.09 2.10
N LYS A 167 -17.46 -4.88 2.00
CA LYS A 167 -18.04 -3.53 1.79
C LYS A 167 -17.48 -2.54 2.82
N VAL A 168 -17.62 -2.88 4.10
CA VAL A 168 -17.04 -2.17 5.25
C VAL A 168 -16.55 -3.20 6.26
N GLN A 169 -15.33 -3.03 6.73
CA GLN A 169 -14.71 -3.86 7.75
C GLN A 169 -14.09 -2.96 8.82
N ARG A 170 -14.28 -3.36 10.07
CA ARG A 170 -13.79 -2.67 11.25
C ARG A 170 -12.96 -3.66 12.05
N PHE A 171 -11.74 -3.27 12.41
CA PHE A 171 -10.81 -4.09 13.17
C PHE A 171 -10.40 -3.36 14.44
N ALA A 172 -10.66 -3.99 15.58
CA ALA A 172 -10.22 -3.52 16.89
C ALA A 172 -9.48 -4.62 17.67
N THR A 173 -9.69 -5.89 17.33
CA THR A 173 -9.03 -7.03 17.96
C THR A 173 -8.51 -8.03 16.93
N TYR A 174 -7.70 -8.98 17.40
CA TYR A 174 -7.18 -10.06 16.55
C TYR A 174 -8.27 -10.99 16.04
N GLU A 175 -9.34 -11.20 16.81
CA GLU A 175 -10.50 -11.99 16.40
C GLU A 175 -11.22 -11.37 15.20
N ASP A 176 -11.17 -10.04 15.04
CA ASP A 176 -11.72 -9.37 13.86
C ASP A 176 -10.94 -9.78 12.59
N LEU A 177 -9.61 -9.93 12.68
CA LEU A 177 -8.76 -10.38 11.56
C LEU A 177 -9.10 -11.81 11.13
N ASP A 178 -9.41 -12.69 12.08
CA ASP A 178 -9.84 -14.07 11.80
C ASP A 178 -11.25 -14.10 11.20
N LYS A 179 -12.19 -13.37 11.80
CA LYS A 179 -13.58 -13.24 11.35
C LYS A 179 -13.68 -12.76 9.90
N HIS A 180 -12.78 -11.85 9.52
CA HIS A 180 -12.73 -11.26 8.19
C HIS A 180 -11.80 -11.99 7.23
N GLU A 181 -11.22 -13.13 7.64
CA GLU A 181 -10.36 -13.99 6.82
C GLU A 181 -9.15 -13.23 6.22
N CYS A 182 -8.57 -12.29 6.98
CA CYS A 182 -7.50 -11.43 6.49
C CYS A 182 -6.28 -12.23 6.03
N THR A 183 -5.76 -11.86 4.87
CA THR A 183 -4.51 -12.32 4.27
C THR A 183 -3.28 -11.87 5.08
N ILE A 184 -2.11 -12.38 4.73
CA ILE A 184 -0.83 -11.94 5.34
C ILE A 184 -0.65 -10.44 5.18
N GLU A 185 -0.84 -9.94 3.95
CA GLU A 185 -0.65 -8.52 3.62
C GLU A 185 -1.61 -7.60 4.37
N GLU A 186 -2.90 -7.99 4.47
CA GLU A 186 -3.87 -7.25 5.27
C GLU A 186 -3.45 -7.19 6.74
N ARG A 187 -2.99 -8.31 7.31
CA ARG A 187 -2.53 -8.37 8.70
C ARG A 187 -1.26 -7.55 8.92
N GLU A 188 -0.34 -7.51 7.96
CA GLU A 188 0.86 -6.65 8.02
C GLU A 188 0.50 -5.18 8.22
N GLU A 189 -0.59 -4.72 7.61
CA GLU A 189 -1.05 -3.33 7.72
C GLU A 189 -2.01 -3.11 8.90
N TYR A 190 -2.80 -4.10 9.32
CA TYR A 190 -3.82 -3.93 10.37
C TYR A 190 -3.31 -4.23 11.79
N GLU A 191 -2.51 -5.29 11.97
CA GLU A 191 -2.02 -5.70 13.30
C GLU A 191 -1.30 -4.57 14.06
N PRO A 192 -0.45 -3.74 13.43
CA PRO A 192 0.25 -2.68 14.14
C PRO A 192 -0.67 -1.60 14.74
N HIS A 193 -1.88 -1.41 14.21
CA HIS A 193 -2.90 -0.53 14.78
C HIS A 193 -3.59 -1.18 15.97
N ILE A 194 -3.90 -2.49 15.89
CA ILE A 194 -4.50 -3.27 16.98
C ILE A 194 -3.53 -3.37 18.16
N ASP A 195 -2.24 -3.62 17.92
CA ASP A 195 -1.18 -3.64 18.93
C ASP A 195 -1.09 -2.31 19.70
N ARG A 196 -1.52 -1.20 19.08
CA ARG A 196 -1.60 0.13 19.69
C ARG A 196 -2.95 0.42 20.35
N ASN A 197 -3.83 -0.56 20.47
CA ASN A 197 -5.22 -0.40 20.91
C ASN A 197 -5.95 0.70 20.09
N SER A 198 -5.75 0.69 18.77
CA SER A 198 -6.40 1.60 17.83
C SER A 198 -7.33 0.84 16.91
N VAL A 199 -8.41 1.50 16.47
CA VAL A 199 -9.33 0.95 15.49
C VAL A 199 -8.83 1.29 14.10
N ILE A 200 -8.89 0.32 13.20
CA ILE A 200 -8.64 0.51 11.78
C ILE A 200 -9.84 0.00 10.96
N TYR A 201 -10.26 0.80 9.99
CA TYR A 201 -11.27 0.41 9.01
C TYR A 201 -10.63 0.13 7.65
N ALA A 202 -11.21 -0.80 6.90
CA ALA A 202 -10.88 -1.07 5.51
C ALA A 202 -12.10 -1.61 4.77
N GLY A 203 -11.97 -1.83 3.46
CA GLY A 203 -13.03 -2.41 2.64
C GLY A 203 -13.02 -1.84 1.22
N VAL A 204 -14.20 -1.76 0.59
CA VAL A 204 -14.32 -1.31 -0.81
C VAL A 204 -15.24 -0.11 -1.03
N ASP A 205 -16.16 0.19 -0.09
CA ASP A 205 -17.05 1.35 -0.17
C ASP A 205 -16.56 2.45 0.80
N TYR A 206 -15.65 3.29 0.31
CA TYR A 206 -14.99 4.31 1.14
C TYR A 206 -15.90 5.45 1.59
N GLU A 207 -17.06 5.61 0.96
CA GLU A 207 -18.09 6.52 1.48
C GLU A 207 -18.72 5.92 2.73
N GLU A 208 -19.19 4.67 2.66
CA GLU A 208 -19.79 3.98 3.81
C GLU A 208 -18.77 3.79 4.96
N ILE A 209 -17.53 3.41 4.64
CA ILE A 209 -16.44 3.30 5.64
C ILE A 209 -16.25 4.63 6.37
N LEU A 210 -16.21 5.75 5.63
CA LEU A 210 -16.03 7.07 6.23
C LEU A 210 -17.18 7.39 7.19
N ARG A 211 -18.43 7.11 6.79
CA ARG A 211 -19.60 7.36 7.66
C ARG A 211 -19.53 6.55 8.95
N GLN A 212 -19.16 5.27 8.88
CA GLN A 212 -19.03 4.44 10.08
C GLN A 212 -17.85 4.87 10.96
N ALA A 213 -16.72 5.28 10.37
CA ALA A 213 -15.61 5.83 11.13
C ALA A 213 -15.97 7.17 11.82
N GLU A 214 -16.79 8.00 11.19
CA GLU A 214 -17.32 9.25 11.77
C GLU A 214 -18.25 8.99 12.96
N GLU A 215 -19.04 7.91 12.94
CA GLU A 215 -19.94 7.51 14.03
C GLU A 215 -19.20 7.10 15.31
N GLU A 216 -17.96 6.64 15.20
CA GLU A 216 -17.09 6.45 16.37
C GLU A 216 -16.74 7.78 17.06
N ASN A 217 -17.10 8.92 16.47
CA ASN A 217 -16.83 10.25 16.98
C ASN A 217 -15.33 10.46 17.33
N PRO A 218 -14.39 10.16 16.42
CA PRO A 218 -12.98 10.44 16.66
C PRO A 218 -12.73 11.95 16.70
N ASP A 219 -11.63 12.35 17.34
CA ASP A 219 -11.10 13.70 17.23
C ASP A 219 -10.45 13.91 15.87
N VAL A 220 -9.74 12.89 15.37
CA VAL A 220 -9.03 12.88 14.07
C VAL A 220 -9.18 11.51 13.41
N ILE A 221 -9.37 11.50 12.10
CA ILE A 221 -9.27 10.28 11.28
C ILE A 221 -7.91 10.27 10.59
N LEU A 222 -7.19 9.15 10.69
CA LEU A 222 -5.94 8.93 9.95
C LEU A 222 -6.23 8.15 8.67
N TRP A 223 -5.92 8.73 7.53
CA TRP A 223 -5.90 8.01 6.27
C TRP A 223 -4.53 7.36 6.08
N ASP A 224 -4.49 6.04 6.14
CA ASP A 224 -3.31 5.21 5.90
C ASP A 224 -3.30 4.80 4.41
N GLY A 225 -2.54 5.53 3.60
CA GLY A 225 -2.54 5.36 2.14
C GLY A 225 -1.82 4.10 1.65
N GLY A 226 -2.32 3.50 0.58
CA GLY A 226 -1.73 2.31 -0.07
C GLY A 226 -0.84 2.68 -1.25
N ASN A 227 0.17 1.85 -1.53
CA ASN A 227 1.16 2.06 -2.61
C ASN A 227 1.74 3.49 -2.61
N ASN A 228 1.63 4.22 -3.71
CA ASN A 228 1.87 5.67 -3.76
C ASN A 228 0.61 6.43 -4.19
N ASP A 229 -0.56 5.86 -3.91
CA ASP A 229 -1.81 6.48 -4.27
C ASP A 229 -2.04 7.78 -3.49
N PHE A 230 -2.72 8.76 -4.09
CA PHE A 230 -3.17 9.93 -3.36
C PHE A 230 -4.40 9.61 -2.52
N SER A 231 -4.74 10.45 -1.54
CA SER A 231 -5.82 10.12 -0.60
C SER A 231 -7.19 9.97 -1.27
N PHE A 232 -8.03 9.09 -0.72
CA PHE A 232 -9.45 8.95 -1.09
C PHE A 232 -10.33 9.96 -0.34
N TYR A 233 -9.78 10.59 0.70
CA TYR A 233 -10.43 11.62 1.49
C TYR A 233 -9.72 12.94 1.26
N LYS A 234 -10.46 14.04 1.34
CA LYS A 234 -9.85 15.37 1.33
C LYS A 234 -9.13 15.57 2.67
N PRO A 235 -7.79 15.70 2.71
CA PRO A 235 -7.07 15.90 3.95
C PRO A 235 -7.17 17.36 4.42
N ASP A 236 -7.11 17.53 5.73
CA ASP A 236 -6.84 18.82 6.39
C ASP A 236 -5.33 18.99 6.68
N LEU A 237 -4.59 17.88 6.71
CA LEU A 237 -3.12 17.83 6.71
C LEU A 237 -2.63 16.65 5.87
N SER A 238 -1.76 16.92 4.90
CA SER A 238 -1.18 15.92 4.00
C SER A 238 0.30 15.70 4.29
N ILE A 239 0.63 14.51 4.81
CA ILE A 239 1.99 14.05 5.08
C ILE A 239 2.38 13.04 4.00
N VAL A 240 3.48 13.29 3.28
CA VAL A 240 3.95 12.45 2.18
C VAL A 240 5.38 12.00 2.43
N VAL A 241 5.62 10.69 2.35
CA VAL A 241 6.94 10.10 2.56
C VAL A 241 7.73 10.01 1.26
N VAL A 242 8.99 10.42 1.29
CA VAL A 242 9.97 10.37 0.20
C VAL A 242 11.13 9.45 0.59
N ASP A 243 11.72 8.74 -0.38
CA ASP A 243 12.74 7.71 -0.15
C ASP A 243 14.02 7.98 -0.97
N PRO A 244 15.12 8.41 -0.35
CA PRO A 244 16.38 8.76 -1.01
C PRO A 244 17.11 7.56 -1.63
N HIS A 245 16.77 6.32 -1.28
CA HIS A 245 17.30 5.13 -1.96
C HIS A 245 16.85 5.00 -3.42
N ARG A 246 15.76 5.70 -3.78
CA ARG A 246 15.19 5.73 -5.14
C ARG A 246 15.05 7.18 -5.63
N ALA A 247 16.06 7.99 -5.37
CA ALA A 247 16.06 9.41 -5.69
C ALA A 247 15.77 9.69 -7.19
N GLY A 248 14.77 10.52 -7.44
CA GLY A 248 14.19 10.82 -8.75
C GLY A 248 12.85 10.13 -9.01
N HIS A 249 12.47 9.11 -8.23
CA HIS A 249 11.16 8.46 -8.37
C HIS A 249 10.00 9.38 -7.95
N GLU A 250 10.25 10.31 -7.05
CA GLU A 250 9.33 11.37 -6.64
C GLU A 250 8.90 12.29 -7.79
N VAL A 251 9.62 12.28 -8.91
CA VAL A 251 9.32 13.07 -10.11
C VAL A 251 9.23 12.24 -11.39
N SER A 252 9.17 10.90 -11.29
CA SER A 252 9.09 10.01 -12.46
C SER A 252 8.02 8.92 -12.35
N TYR A 253 7.27 8.87 -11.23
CA TYR A 253 6.19 7.91 -11.01
C TYR A 253 4.85 8.57 -10.71
N PHE A 254 3.79 7.94 -11.21
CA PHE A 254 2.40 8.33 -11.01
C PHE A 254 1.73 7.49 -9.92
N PRO A 255 0.89 8.08 -9.05
CA PRO A 255 0.71 9.52 -8.84
C PRO A 255 1.71 10.09 -7.81
N GLY A 256 2.89 9.47 -7.64
CA GLY A 256 3.90 9.89 -6.67
C GLY A 256 4.27 11.38 -6.72
N MET A 257 4.45 11.92 -7.93
CA MET A 257 4.70 13.36 -8.12
C MET A 257 3.48 14.23 -7.79
N THR A 258 2.25 13.73 -8.00
CA THR A 258 1.02 14.40 -7.55
C THR A 258 1.01 14.52 -6.02
N ASN A 259 1.36 13.44 -5.31
CA ASN A 259 1.52 13.48 -3.85
C ASN A 259 2.59 14.47 -3.42
N LEU A 260 3.77 14.47 -4.07
CA LEU A 260 4.86 15.42 -3.78
C LEU A 260 4.40 16.88 -3.84
N ILE A 261 3.71 17.25 -4.92
CA ILE A 261 3.25 18.63 -5.17
C ILE A 261 2.13 19.03 -4.19
N MET A 262 1.27 18.10 -3.80
CA MET A 262 0.12 18.36 -2.93
C MET A 262 0.43 18.30 -1.43
N ALA A 263 1.64 17.88 -1.03
CA ALA A 263 1.99 17.68 0.37
C ALA A 263 2.07 19.01 1.13
N ASP A 264 1.56 19.01 2.37
CA ASP A 264 1.85 20.07 3.34
C ASP A 264 3.18 19.77 4.05
N VAL A 265 3.46 18.47 4.24
CA VAL A 265 4.64 17.97 4.96
C VAL A 265 5.27 16.82 4.16
N LEU A 266 6.58 16.90 3.98
CA LEU A 266 7.39 15.88 3.33
C LEU A 266 8.36 15.26 4.33
N VAL A 267 8.28 13.94 4.49
CA VAL A 267 9.18 13.18 5.36
C VAL A 267 10.22 12.47 4.49
N ILE A 268 11.48 12.90 4.56
CA ILE A 268 12.60 12.20 3.91
C ILE A 268 13.03 11.08 4.85
N ASN A 269 12.62 9.86 4.56
CA ASN A 269 12.86 8.71 5.43
C ASN A 269 14.13 7.94 5.03
N LYS A 270 14.62 7.06 5.92
CA LYS A 270 15.76 6.15 5.70
C LYS A 270 17.10 6.84 5.41
N GLU A 271 17.26 8.11 5.82
CA GLU A 271 18.49 8.86 5.57
C GLU A 271 19.74 8.17 6.13
N GLU A 272 19.62 7.45 7.25
CA GLU A 272 20.73 6.79 7.95
C GLU A 272 21.39 5.66 7.15
N THR A 273 20.71 5.16 6.11
CA THR A 273 21.23 4.12 5.20
C THR A 273 21.40 4.60 3.77
N ALA A 274 20.97 5.82 3.44
CA ALA A 274 21.02 6.38 2.11
C ALA A 274 22.37 7.05 1.80
N THR A 275 22.64 7.27 0.52
CA THR A 275 23.81 8.06 0.10
C THR A 275 23.50 9.54 0.20
N LEU A 276 24.53 10.36 0.48
CA LEU A 276 24.39 11.82 0.48
C LEU A 276 23.87 12.33 -0.87
N GLU A 277 24.34 11.78 -1.99
CA GLU A 277 23.86 12.14 -3.33
C GLU A 277 22.36 11.89 -3.51
N GLY A 278 21.84 10.77 -3.00
CA GLY A 278 20.41 10.46 -3.06
C GLY A 278 19.57 11.44 -2.25
N ILE A 279 20.04 11.80 -1.04
CA ILE A 279 19.39 12.78 -0.17
C ILE A 279 19.35 14.16 -0.84
N GLU A 280 20.51 14.65 -1.32
CA GLU A 280 20.60 15.97 -1.97
C GLU A 280 19.73 16.06 -3.24
N LYS A 281 19.68 14.97 -4.04
CA LYS A 281 18.82 14.92 -5.22
C LYS A 281 17.33 15.00 -4.86
N VAL A 282 16.90 14.30 -3.82
CA VAL A 282 15.53 14.39 -3.30
C VAL A 282 15.23 15.82 -2.84
N ARG A 283 16.12 16.43 -2.04
CA ARG A 283 15.95 17.81 -1.56
C ARG A 283 15.82 18.81 -2.71
N ALA A 284 16.67 18.70 -3.72
CA ALA A 284 16.60 19.55 -4.91
C ALA A 284 15.26 19.40 -5.67
N ASN A 285 14.72 18.17 -5.74
CA ASN A 285 13.41 17.94 -6.34
C ASN A 285 12.26 18.49 -5.47
N ILE A 286 12.35 18.38 -4.15
CA ILE A 286 11.38 18.99 -3.22
C ILE A 286 11.37 20.50 -3.40
N GLU A 287 12.53 21.16 -3.34
CA GLU A 287 12.66 22.61 -3.51
C GLU A 287 12.08 23.08 -4.85
N LYS A 288 12.31 22.30 -5.92
CA LYS A 288 11.80 22.62 -7.26
C LYS A 288 10.28 22.51 -7.37
N TRP A 289 9.69 21.46 -6.83
CA TRP A 289 8.29 21.09 -7.12
C TRP A 289 7.31 21.43 -6.00
N ASN A 290 7.77 21.53 -4.75
CA ASN A 290 6.98 21.94 -3.61
C ASN A 290 7.84 22.72 -2.58
N PRO A 291 8.26 23.96 -2.90
CA PRO A 291 9.11 24.77 -2.02
C PRO A 291 8.43 25.22 -0.73
N ASN A 292 7.10 25.06 -0.61
CA ASN A 292 6.32 25.53 0.54
C ASN A 292 6.05 24.43 1.57
N ALA A 293 6.32 23.16 1.24
CA ALA A 293 6.12 22.06 2.18
C ALA A 293 7.12 22.11 3.33
N THR A 294 6.66 21.75 4.53
CA THR A 294 7.55 21.50 5.66
C THR A 294 8.32 20.21 5.41
N VAL A 295 9.64 20.24 5.52
CA VAL A 295 10.50 19.05 5.32
C VAL A 295 10.96 18.53 6.67
N ILE A 296 10.74 17.24 6.91
CA ILE A 296 11.17 16.51 8.10
C ILE A 296 12.17 15.44 7.67
N ASP A 297 13.34 15.43 8.30
CA ASP A 297 14.35 14.41 8.09
C ASP A 297 14.09 13.24 9.04
N ALA A 298 14.24 12.01 8.56
CA ALA A 298 13.93 10.84 9.35
C ALA A 298 14.79 9.62 9.01
N ALA A 299 15.01 8.80 10.04
CA ALA A 299 15.61 7.49 9.98
C ALA A 299 14.57 6.38 10.16
N SER A 300 14.95 5.17 9.77
CA SER A 300 14.16 3.94 9.93
C SER A 300 14.96 2.86 10.70
N PRO A 301 15.30 3.10 11.98
CA PRO A 301 16.09 2.15 12.76
C PRO A 301 15.41 0.77 12.89
N LEU A 302 16.22 -0.27 12.73
CA LEU A 302 15.81 -1.66 12.91
C LEU A 302 16.01 -2.12 14.36
N PHE A 303 15.02 -2.83 14.87
CA PHE A 303 15.00 -3.44 16.20
C PHE A 303 14.85 -4.96 16.08
N VAL A 304 15.67 -5.69 16.83
CA VAL A 304 15.67 -7.16 16.82
C VAL A 304 15.70 -7.63 18.26
N LYS A 305 14.70 -8.41 18.66
CA LYS A 305 14.67 -9.03 19.98
C LYS A 305 15.68 -10.18 20.02
N ASN A 306 16.62 -10.12 20.96
CA ASN A 306 17.70 -11.11 21.11
C ASN A 306 18.54 -11.32 19.82
N PRO A 307 19.31 -10.31 19.38
CA PRO A 307 20.07 -10.38 18.13
C PRO A 307 21.16 -11.47 18.12
N SER A 308 21.53 -12.02 19.28
CA SER A 308 22.53 -13.08 19.39
C SER A 308 22.18 -14.35 18.62
N ILE A 309 20.90 -14.59 18.35
CA ILE A 309 20.41 -15.74 17.59
C ILE A 309 20.82 -15.72 16.10
N ILE A 310 21.11 -14.53 15.56
CA ILE A 310 21.53 -14.35 14.15
C ILE A 310 23.03 -14.60 13.99
N ARG A 311 23.82 -14.30 15.03
CA ARG A 311 25.28 -14.20 14.92
C ARG A 311 25.92 -15.54 14.56
N GLY A 312 26.65 -15.56 13.46
CA GLY A 312 27.35 -16.73 12.95
C GLY A 312 26.44 -17.81 12.35
N LYS A 313 25.14 -17.53 12.20
CA LYS A 313 24.14 -18.48 11.70
C LYS A 313 23.84 -18.32 10.22
N ARG A 314 23.51 -19.43 9.57
CA ARG A 314 22.93 -19.47 8.23
C ARG A 314 21.45 -19.12 8.32
N CYS A 315 21.05 -18.00 7.73
CA CYS A 315 19.75 -17.39 7.92
C CYS A 315 18.89 -17.52 6.65
N LEU A 316 17.64 -17.93 6.81
CA LEU A 316 16.59 -17.66 5.81
C LEU A 316 15.96 -16.31 6.14
N VAL A 317 15.92 -15.39 5.17
CA VAL A 317 15.31 -14.07 5.34
C VAL A 317 13.96 -14.04 4.64
N ILE A 318 12.93 -13.64 5.38
CA ILE A 318 11.57 -13.40 4.88
C ILE A 318 11.29 -11.90 4.91
N GLU A 319 10.71 -11.34 3.87
CA GLU A 319 10.37 -9.90 3.79
C GLU A 319 8.93 -9.69 3.28
N ASP A 320 8.45 -8.47 3.48
CA ASP A 320 7.22 -7.92 2.93
C ASP A 320 7.11 -8.16 1.41
N GLY A 321 6.04 -8.84 1.00
CA GLY A 321 5.76 -9.23 -0.38
C GLY A 321 5.60 -8.03 -1.33
N PRO A 322 4.62 -7.13 -1.13
CA PRO A 322 4.43 -5.92 -1.93
C PRO A 322 5.68 -5.08 -2.15
N THR A 323 6.48 -4.85 -1.09
CA THR A 323 7.72 -4.06 -1.19
C THR A 323 8.73 -4.69 -2.15
N LEU A 324 8.83 -6.02 -2.16
CA LEU A 324 9.73 -6.76 -3.06
C LEU A 324 9.18 -6.95 -4.47
N THR A 325 7.86 -7.07 -4.61
CA THR A 325 7.22 -7.42 -5.88
C THR A 325 6.97 -6.17 -6.73
N HIS A 326 5.93 -5.40 -6.41
CA HIS A 326 5.57 -4.20 -7.17
C HIS A 326 6.38 -2.96 -6.74
N GLY A 327 6.93 -2.95 -5.52
CA GLY A 327 7.83 -1.90 -5.04
C GLY A 327 9.26 -1.96 -5.59
N GLU A 328 9.61 -3.04 -6.31
CA GLU A 328 10.89 -3.29 -7.00
C GLU A 328 12.13 -3.27 -6.09
N MET A 329 11.97 -3.45 -4.78
CA MET A 329 13.11 -3.57 -3.86
C MET A 329 13.75 -4.95 -3.96
N THR A 330 15.09 -5.00 -3.94
CA THR A 330 15.86 -6.27 -3.96
C THR A 330 16.17 -6.80 -2.55
N TYR A 331 16.01 -5.95 -1.53
CA TYR A 331 16.18 -6.32 -0.12
C TYR A 331 15.32 -5.46 0.80
N GLY A 332 15.09 -5.94 2.02
CA GLY A 332 14.29 -5.25 3.03
C GLY A 332 14.95 -5.24 4.42
N ALA A 333 14.12 -5.08 5.45
CA ALA A 333 14.54 -4.92 6.83
C ALA A 333 15.20 -6.17 7.40
N GLY A 334 14.64 -7.35 7.10
CA GLY A 334 15.20 -8.65 7.49
C GLY A 334 16.62 -8.88 6.97
N PHE A 335 16.87 -8.53 5.71
CA PHE A 335 18.18 -8.68 5.07
C PHE A 335 19.23 -7.75 5.68
N ILE A 336 18.85 -6.48 5.91
CA ILE A 336 19.74 -5.51 6.57
C ILE A 336 20.04 -5.96 8.01
N ALA A 337 19.03 -6.44 8.75
CA ALA A 337 19.21 -6.95 10.10
C ALA A 337 20.13 -8.19 10.13
N ALA A 338 19.92 -9.16 9.24
CA ALA A 338 20.74 -10.35 9.15
C ALA A 338 22.23 -10.00 8.96
N LYS A 339 22.54 -9.05 8.05
CA LYS A 339 23.89 -8.53 7.86
C LYS A 339 24.41 -7.79 9.10
N LYS A 340 23.63 -6.84 9.63
CA LYS A 340 24.02 -5.99 10.77
C LYS A 340 24.36 -6.80 12.01
N PHE A 341 23.63 -7.89 12.27
CA PHE A 341 23.84 -8.75 13.45
C PHE A 341 24.75 -9.96 13.18
N GLY A 342 25.41 -9.99 12.01
CA GLY A 342 26.53 -10.91 11.74
C GLY A 342 26.11 -12.33 11.40
N ALA A 343 25.05 -12.52 10.61
CA ALA A 343 24.76 -13.80 9.96
C ALA A 343 25.99 -14.30 9.19
N SER A 344 26.29 -15.60 9.26
CA SER A 344 27.40 -16.18 8.49
C SER A 344 27.05 -16.32 7.01
N GLU A 345 25.78 -16.54 6.71
CA GLU A 345 25.23 -16.65 5.35
C GLU A 345 23.76 -16.25 5.35
N ILE A 346 23.30 -15.59 4.28
CA ILE A 346 21.88 -15.49 3.94
C ILE A 346 21.64 -16.48 2.81
N ILE A 347 20.89 -17.55 3.07
CA ILE A 347 20.76 -18.67 2.14
C ILE A 347 19.82 -18.34 0.98
N ASP A 348 20.01 -19.03 -0.14
CA ASP A 348 19.08 -18.97 -1.27
C ASP A 348 17.80 -19.78 -0.97
N PRO A 349 16.61 -19.14 -0.91
CA PRO A 349 15.35 -19.81 -0.63
C PRO A 349 14.79 -20.64 -1.81
N ARG A 350 15.25 -20.40 -3.04
CA ARG A 350 14.63 -20.94 -4.27
C ARG A 350 14.67 -22.48 -4.36
N PRO A 351 15.76 -23.18 -3.97
CA PRO A 351 15.79 -24.64 -3.96
C PRO A 351 14.75 -25.28 -3.04
N TYR A 352 14.23 -24.53 -2.07
CA TYR A 352 13.28 -25.02 -1.07
C TYR A 352 11.84 -24.59 -1.35
N ALA A 353 11.64 -23.70 -2.33
CA ALA A 353 10.33 -23.16 -2.69
C ALA A 353 9.39 -24.25 -3.21
N VAL A 354 8.12 -24.19 -2.80
CA VAL A 354 7.06 -25.09 -3.28
C VAL A 354 5.87 -24.33 -3.86
N GLY A 355 5.12 -25.00 -4.74
CA GLY A 355 3.84 -24.50 -5.25
C GLY A 355 3.92 -23.10 -5.87
N SER A 356 3.05 -22.19 -5.41
CA SER A 356 2.97 -20.81 -5.91
C SER A 356 4.22 -19.97 -5.63
N ILE A 357 5.02 -20.32 -4.62
CA ILE A 357 6.29 -19.62 -4.32
C ILE A 357 7.28 -19.81 -5.47
N VAL A 358 7.31 -20.99 -6.10
CA VAL A 358 8.13 -21.26 -7.30
C VAL A 358 7.71 -20.34 -8.46
N ASN A 359 6.41 -20.12 -8.63
CA ASN A 359 5.90 -19.23 -9.67
C ASN A 359 6.22 -17.76 -9.38
N THR A 360 6.25 -17.38 -8.10
CA THR A 360 6.66 -16.03 -7.68
C THR A 360 8.09 -15.72 -8.11
N TYR A 361 9.05 -16.64 -7.88
CA TYR A 361 10.43 -16.45 -8.36
C TYR A 361 10.58 -16.46 -9.89
N LYS A 362 9.71 -17.18 -10.61
CA LYS A 362 9.69 -17.13 -12.08
C LYS A 362 9.21 -15.78 -12.61
N LYS A 363 8.26 -15.15 -11.90
CA LYS A 363 7.68 -13.86 -12.28
C LYS A 363 8.59 -12.69 -11.89
N TYR A 364 9.14 -12.71 -10.68
CA TYR A 364 9.97 -11.65 -10.12
C TYR A 364 11.44 -12.11 -10.08
N THR A 365 12.10 -12.01 -11.24
CA THR A 365 13.44 -12.58 -11.47
C THR A 365 14.57 -11.85 -10.76
N HIS A 366 14.31 -10.64 -10.23
CA HIS A 366 15.24 -9.87 -9.41
C HIS A 366 15.39 -10.42 -7.98
N LEU A 367 14.52 -11.34 -7.55
CA LEU A 367 14.56 -11.95 -6.22
C LEU A 367 15.47 -13.19 -6.21
N ASP A 368 16.53 -13.14 -5.39
CA ASP A 368 17.53 -14.23 -5.30
C ASP A 368 17.77 -14.76 -3.87
N LYS A 369 17.87 -13.89 -2.86
CA LYS A 369 18.31 -14.23 -1.48
C LYS A 369 17.25 -14.03 -0.42
N ILE A 370 16.01 -13.79 -0.82
CA ILE A 370 14.93 -13.41 0.07
C ILE A 370 13.65 -14.13 -0.32
N LEU A 371 12.94 -14.62 0.70
CA LEU A 371 11.64 -15.24 0.57
C LEU A 371 10.53 -14.17 0.73
N PRO A 372 9.79 -13.82 -0.34
CA PRO A 372 8.65 -12.92 -0.19
C PRO A 372 7.53 -13.59 0.62
N ALA A 373 6.95 -12.87 1.57
CA ALA A 373 5.85 -13.32 2.42
C ALA A 373 4.52 -13.39 1.64
N MET A 374 4.39 -14.38 0.76
CA MET A 374 3.17 -14.60 -0.03
C MET A 374 2.11 -15.33 0.79
N GLY A 375 0.85 -14.86 0.75
CA GLY A 375 -0.21 -15.47 1.55
C GLY A 375 -1.62 -14.95 1.30
N TYR A 376 -2.05 -14.93 0.03
CA TYR A 376 -3.42 -14.52 -0.36
C TYR A 376 -4.50 -15.56 -0.01
N GLY A 377 -4.13 -16.66 0.64
CA GLY A 377 -5.07 -17.67 1.12
C GLY A 377 -4.39 -18.88 1.77
N LYS A 378 -5.19 -19.77 2.37
CA LYS A 378 -4.71 -20.92 3.16
C LYS A 378 -3.71 -21.81 2.43
N LYS A 379 -3.87 -21.98 1.11
CA LYS A 379 -2.94 -22.76 0.29
C LYS A 379 -1.56 -22.10 0.22
N GLN A 380 -1.49 -20.80 -0.08
CA GLN A 380 -0.22 -20.09 -0.16
C GLN A 380 0.47 -19.99 1.19
N ILE A 381 -0.28 -19.80 2.28
CA ILE A 381 0.27 -19.82 3.65
C ILE A 381 0.94 -21.16 3.95
N LYS A 382 0.30 -22.29 3.58
CA LYS A 382 0.90 -23.62 3.73
C LYS A 382 2.14 -23.82 2.85
N GLU A 383 2.11 -23.34 1.61
CA GLU A 383 3.26 -23.42 0.71
C GLU A 383 4.44 -22.57 1.22
N LEU A 384 4.16 -21.41 1.83
CA LEU A 384 5.16 -20.59 2.51
C LEU A 384 5.74 -21.31 3.74
N GLU A 385 4.89 -21.86 4.61
CA GLU A 385 5.29 -22.67 5.77
C GLU A 385 6.17 -23.85 5.36
N GLU A 386 5.77 -24.60 4.33
CA GLU A 386 6.52 -25.75 3.82
C GLU A 386 7.88 -25.32 3.24
N SER A 387 7.93 -24.21 2.49
CA SER A 387 9.17 -23.66 1.95
C SER A 387 10.16 -23.26 3.05
N ILE A 388 9.65 -22.61 4.11
CA ILE A 388 10.45 -22.23 5.28
C ILE A 388 10.97 -23.48 6.00
N ASN A 389 10.11 -24.46 6.22
CA ASN A 389 10.48 -25.66 6.98
C ASN A 389 11.39 -26.62 6.19
N LYS A 390 11.36 -26.61 4.84
CA LYS A 390 12.30 -27.35 3.97
C LYS A 390 13.69 -26.75 3.88
N SER A 391 13.85 -25.46 4.17
CA SER A 391 15.15 -24.80 4.11
C SER A 391 16.17 -25.45 5.06
N ASP A 392 17.46 -25.30 4.74
CA ASP A 392 18.57 -25.75 5.59
C ASP A 392 19.08 -24.66 6.55
N ALA A 393 18.31 -23.57 6.70
CA ALA A 393 18.63 -22.48 7.59
C ALA A 393 18.66 -22.92 9.06
N GLU A 394 19.58 -22.34 9.83
CA GLU A 394 19.65 -22.52 11.29
C GLU A 394 18.70 -21.57 12.02
N VAL A 395 18.37 -20.43 11.41
CA VAL A 395 17.46 -19.41 11.95
C VAL A 395 16.67 -18.75 10.82
N VAL A 396 15.43 -18.36 11.11
CA VAL A 396 14.57 -17.59 10.20
C VAL A 396 14.48 -16.15 10.70
N VAL A 397 14.88 -15.20 9.86
CA VAL A 397 14.77 -13.76 10.13
C VAL A 397 13.53 -13.23 9.42
N ILE A 398 12.54 -12.82 10.21
CA ILE A 398 11.23 -12.34 9.75
C ILE A 398 11.27 -10.81 9.70
N GLY A 399 11.38 -10.25 8.50
CA GLY A 399 11.37 -8.81 8.21
C GLY A 399 9.97 -8.22 7.94
N THR A 400 8.92 -9.00 8.10
CA THR A 400 7.53 -8.59 7.88
C THR A 400 6.96 -7.83 9.08
N PRO A 401 6.05 -6.85 8.87
CA PRO A 401 5.28 -6.25 9.96
C PRO A 401 4.44 -7.25 10.74
N ILE A 402 3.84 -8.26 10.12
CA ILE A 402 3.10 -9.32 10.81
C ILE A 402 4.05 -10.25 11.56
N ASP A 403 3.59 -10.77 12.70
CA ASP A 403 4.22 -11.95 13.31
C ASP A 403 3.75 -13.24 12.64
N LEU A 404 4.51 -13.73 11.65
CA LEU A 404 4.17 -14.95 10.91
C LEU A 404 3.95 -16.17 11.82
N THR A 405 4.56 -16.21 13.01
CA THR A 405 4.40 -17.34 13.95
C THR A 405 2.97 -17.50 14.48
N ARG A 406 2.11 -16.48 14.29
CA ARG A 406 0.69 -16.53 14.66
C ARG A 406 -0.19 -17.27 13.66
N ILE A 407 0.27 -17.40 12.42
CA ILE A 407 -0.53 -17.92 11.31
C ILE A 407 0.06 -19.18 10.64
N MET A 408 1.29 -19.56 11.00
CA MET A 408 1.96 -20.75 10.49
C MET A 408 2.94 -21.34 11.53
N ASP A 409 3.21 -22.65 11.42
CA ASP A 409 4.14 -23.37 12.30
C ASP A 409 5.57 -23.35 11.72
N ILE A 410 6.41 -22.46 12.25
CA ILE A 410 7.83 -22.39 11.88
C ILE A 410 8.65 -23.23 12.86
N LYS A 411 9.18 -24.35 12.38
CA LYS A 411 9.90 -25.34 13.21
C LYS A 411 11.35 -24.96 13.51
N LYS A 412 11.84 -23.90 12.85
CA LYS A 412 13.19 -23.37 13.03
C LYS A 412 13.16 -22.24 14.05
N PRO A 413 14.25 -21.99 14.79
CA PRO A 413 14.38 -20.79 15.60
C PRO A 413 14.10 -19.53 14.75
N THR A 414 13.25 -18.64 15.25
CA THR A 414 12.84 -17.44 14.51
C THR A 414 13.18 -16.18 15.29
N VAL A 415 13.41 -15.11 14.54
CA VAL A 415 13.57 -13.76 15.10
C VAL A 415 12.84 -12.76 14.22
N ARG A 416 12.05 -11.90 14.85
CA ARG A 416 11.33 -10.83 14.17
C ARG A 416 12.14 -9.54 14.20
N VAL A 417 12.21 -8.89 13.05
CA VAL A 417 12.79 -7.56 12.87
C VAL A 417 11.63 -6.58 12.82
N THR A 418 11.65 -5.60 13.71
CA THR A 418 10.70 -4.49 13.68
C THR A 418 11.44 -3.20 13.35
N TYR A 419 10.69 -2.17 12.99
CA TYR A 419 11.24 -0.89 12.57
C TYR A 419 10.22 0.20 12.83
N GLU A 420 10.69 1.39 13.18
CA GLU A 420 9.85 2.55 13.48
C GLU A 420 10.46 3.80 12.86
N LEU A 421 9.63 4.81 12.60
CA LEU A 421 10.11 6.10 12.15
C LEU A 421 10.81 6.81 13.32
N GLN A 422 11.95 7.43 13.05
CA GLN A 422 12.64 8.29 13.99
C GLN A 422 13.00 9.60 13.29
N GLU A 423 12.34 10.70 13.66
CA GLU A 423 12.68 12.04 13.15
C GLU A 423 14.10 12.45 13.58
N ILE A 424 14.79 13.18 12.71
CA ILE A 424 16.15 13.69 12.89
C ILE A 424 16.06 15.22 12.99
N GLY A 425 16.36 15.76 14.16
CA GLY A 425 16.36 17.21 14.36
C GLY A 425 14.95 17.80 14.37
N LYS A 426 14.81 19.03 13.83
CA LYS A 426 13.58 19.82 13.78
C LYS A 426 13.46 20.52 12.41
N PRO A 427 12.24 20.80 11.92
CA PRO A 427 10.94 20.47 12.54
C PRO A 427 10.68 18.96 12.56
N ASP A 428 9.81 18.50 13.46
CA ASP A 428 9.39 17.10 13.57
C ASP A 428 7.87 16.94 13.53
N LEU A 429 7.38 15.69 13.55
CA LEU A 429 5.94 15.42 13.47
C LEU A 429 5.21 15.91 14.73
N GLU A 430 5.89 16.00 15.88
CA GLU A 430 5.26 16.51 17.10
C GLU A 430 4.93 18.00 17.01
N GLU A 431 5.84 18.81 16.45
CA GLU A 431 5.60 20.23 16.19
C GLU A 431 4.48 20.42 15.16
N VAL A 432 4.61 19.76 14.00
CA VAL A 432 3.61 19.82 12.92
C VAL A 432 2.21 19.45 13.40
N LEU A 433 2.08 18.35 14.16
CA LEU A 433 0.79 17.90 14.66
C LEU A 433 0.25 18.82 15.76
N SER A 434 1.12 19.44 16.57
CA SER A 434 0.69 20.42 17.57
C SER A 434 0.12 21.68 16.91
N ASP A 435 0.78 22.18 15.86
CA ASP A 435 0.32 23.34 15.10
C ASP A 435 -1.00 23.04 14.36
N PHE A 436 -1.12 21.85 13.76
CA PHE A 436 -2.36 21.40 13.14
C PHE A 436 -3.54 21.40 14.13
N LEU A 437 -3.32 20.85 15.34
CA LEU A 437 -4.36 20.78 16.36
C LEU A 437 -4.73 22.15 16.95
N ALA A 438 -3.78 23.09 16.99
CA ALA A 438 -4.03 24.45 17.50
C ALA A 438 -4.84 25.32 16.52
N ASN A 439 -4.74 25.06 15.22
CA ASN A 439 -5.41 25.82 14.16
C ASN A 439 -6.79 25.26 13.76
N LYS A 440 -7.30 24.28 14.51
CA LYS A 440 -8.51 23.51 14.20
C LYS A 440 -9.77 24.02 14.89
#